data_AF-A0A517NGK6-F1
#
_entry.id   AF-A0A517NGK6-F1
#
_cell.length_a   1.000
_cell.length_b   1.000
_cell.length_c   1.000
_cell.angle_alpha   90.00
_cell.angle_beta   90.00
_cell.angle_gamma   90.00
#
_symmetry.space_group_name_H-M   'P 1'
#
loop_
_entity.id
_entity.type
_entity.pdbx_description
1 polymer ?
#
loop_
_entity_poly.entity_id
_entity_poly.type
_entity_poly.pdbx_seq_one_letter_code
_entity_poly.pdbx_strand_id
1 'polypeptide(L)'
;MLLRRTMLILASTPLVIDSMLATSFASIDAKSAERSLPATVLLGGGGARGLAHLGAMRAIGESGIHVERIIGVSMGALMASLFAVHRNVDMAEAESRRFLNSPACDRLQRQVLGVACDPESETSRPRGNRRGKLRNFMWVQTLLFRAARQPSILPDSVLRCIIDNLLPDVGIEDLSTPLHLLAVDVQTGQRVCLSRGSLREAVRCSMSIPGVFPAVNRGTAQLADLGVYDAVPCDLARQIISQNGAGDGSKTSRLIVVDVGRSTSSFPNCRTAIESVLRFQELAEQQMRDFQLASADLVIRPQFGSTPWFDFSLPDRLIESGYSAATDCFAKIDSRFSCARKPKRVV
;
A
#
# COMPACT_ATOMS: atom_id res chain seq x y z
N MET A 1 59.11 56.06 19.90
CA MET A 1 57.78 56.69 19.96
C MET A 1 56.80 55.98 19.01
N LEU A 2 56.63 54.64 19.13
CA LEU A 2 55.76 53.89 18.21
C LEU A 2 55.26 52.58 18.85
N LEU A 3 54.48 52.67 19.93
CA LEU A 3 53.86 51.50 20.57
C LEU A 3 52.55 51.83 21.29
N ARG A 4 51.69 52.63 20.65
CA ARG A 4 50.40 53.03 21.26
C ARG A 4 49.23 53.27 20.28
N ARG A 5 49.22 52.62 19.10
CA ARG A 5 48.17 52.88 18.07
C ARG A 5 47.42 51.66 17.50
N THR A 6 47.48 50.49 18.13
CA THR A 6 46.87 49.26 17.57
C THR A 6 45.89 48.53 18.50
N MET A 7 45.24 49.24 19.42
CA MET A 7 44.19 48.67 20.29
C MET A 7 42.94 49.55 20.35
N LEU A 8 42.22 49.72 19.24
CA LEU A 8 40.90 50.37 19.26
C LEU A 8 40.04 50.14 18.01
N ILE A 9 40.00 48.91 17.47
CA ILE A 9 39.00 48.52 16.45
C ILE A 9 38.58 47.06 16.68
N LEU A 10 37.94 46.75 17.81
CA LEU A 10 37.37 45.41 18.06
C LEU A 10 36.15 45.42 18.99
N ALA A 11 35.36 46.51 18.99
CA ALA A 11 34.16 46.64 19.81
C ALA A 11 33.00 47.27 19.02
N SER A 12 32.53 46.60 17.96
CA SER A 12 31.29 47.01 17.28
C SER A 12 30.75 45.97 16.28
N THR A 13 30.64 44.69 16.64
CA THR A 13 29.80 43.73 15.87
C THR A 13 29.18 42.62 16.73
N PRO A 14 28.19 42.90 17.59
CA PRO A 14 27.38 41.82 18.16
C PRO A 14 26.28 41.31 17.20
N LEU A 15 25.93 42.06 16.15
CA LEU A 15 24.69 41.79 15.40
C LEU A 15 24.75 40.65 14.36
N VAL A 16 25.94 40.26 13.90
CA VAL A 16 26.06 39.29 12.78
C VAL A 16 26.11 37.85 13.28
N ILE A 17 26.65 37.61 14.48
CA ILE A 17 26.75 36.26 15.06
C ILE A 17 25.38 35.78 15.58
N ASP A 18 24.59 36.67 16.19
CA ASP A 18 23.23 36.35 16.64
C ASP A 18 22.27 36.03 15.49
N SER A 19 22.39 36.73 14.35
CA SER A 19 21.57 36.46 13.17
C SER A 19 21.87 35.08 12.53
N MET A 20 23.13 34.66 12.53
CA MET A 20 23.54 33.34 12.02
C MET A 20 23.19 32.19 12.97
N LEU A 21 23.27 32.42 14.28
CA LEU A 21 22.81 31.43 15.28
C LEU A 21 21.28 31.31 15.26
N ALA A 22 20.54 32.42 15.21
CA ALA A 22 19.08 32.41 15.17
C ALA A 22 18.51 31.75 13.89
N THR A 23 19.14 31.95 12.73
CA THR A 23 18.75 31.27 11.48
C THR A 23 19.13 29.78 11.47
N SER A 24 20.21 29.38 12.16
CA SER A 24 20.56 27.97 12.33
C SER A 24 19.57 27.26 13.26
N PHE A 25 19.21 27.87 14.40
CA PHE A 25 18.21 27.34 15.33
C PHE A 25 16.81 27.24 14.71
N ALA A 26 16.32 28.29 14.03
CA ALA A 26 15.02 28.25 13.35
C ALA A 26 14.95 27.17 12.25
N SER A 27 16.07 26.87 11.58
CA SER A 27 16.14 25.81 10.56
C SER A 27 16.20 24.39 11.14
N ILE A 28 16.72 24.25 12.37
CA ILE A 28 16.72 23.00 13.12
C ILE A 28 15.31 22.76 13.70
N ASP A 29 14.66 23.81 14.20
CA ASP A 29 13.29 23.78 14.71
C ASP A 29 12.25 23.51 13.62
N ALA A 30 12.43 24.04 12.41
CA ALA A 30 11.56 23.70 11.27
C ALA A 30 11.73 22.23 10.83
N LYS A 31 12.96 21.69 10.85
CA LYS A 31 13.24 20.27 10.54
C LYS A 31 12.67 19.32 11.59
N SER A 32 12.72 19.69 12.87
CA SER A 32 12.14 18.91 13.96
C SER A 32 10.61 19.00 13.99
N ALA A 33 10.05 20.19 13.69
CA ALA A 33 8.61 20.42 13.58
C ALA A 33 7.98 19.74 12.35
N GLU A 34 8.70 19.67 11.22
CA GLU A 34 8.24 18.85 10.10
C GLU A 34 8.34 17.36 10.43
N ARG A 35 9.44 16.83 10.99
CA ARG A 35 9.50 15.40 11.36
C ARG A 35 8.48 15.00 12.46
N SER A 36 7.93 15.96 13.20
CA SER A 36 6.96 15.73 14.28
C SER A 36 5.49 15.76 13.87
N LEU A 37 5.15 16.18 12.64
CA LEU A 37 3.76 16.07 12.18
C LEU A 37 3.38 14.59 12.05
N PRO A 38 2.26 14.16 12.66
CA PRO A 38 1.82 12.77 12.58
C PRO A 38 1.49 12.40 11.13
N ALA A 39 1.71 11.14 10.80
CA ALA A 39 1.44 10.59 9.48
C ALA A 39 0.26 9.61 9.51
N THR A 40 -0.63 9.74 8.54
CA THR A 40 -1.57 8.70 8.12
C THR A 40 -0.95 7.95 6.95
N VAL A 41 -0.81 6.63 7.09
CA VAL A 41 -0.26 5.78 6.03
C VAL A 41 -1.41 5.06 5.32
N LEU A 42 -1.51 5.24 4.01
CA LEU A 42 -2.43 4.52 3.13
C LEU A 42 -1.68 3.39 2.41
N LEU A 43 -2.06 2.15 2.70
CA LEU A 43 -1.53 0.95 2.05
C LEU A 43 -2.48 0.54 0.93
N GLY A 44 -2.04 0.73 -0.32
CA GLY A 44 -2.85 0.47 -1.50
C GLY A 44 -3.07 -1.00 -1.83
N GLY A 45 -4.05 -1.26 -2.70
CA GLY A 45 -4.34 -2.59 -3.24
C GLY A 45 -3.35 -3.02 -4.34
N GLY A 46 -3.04 -4.32 -4.40
CA GLY A 46 -2.14 -4.87 -5.43
C GLY A 46 -1.83 -6.37 -5.35
N GLY A 47 -2.69 -7.17 -4.71
CA GLY A 47 -2.49 -8.62 -4.56
C GLY A 47 -1.19 -8.97 -3.84
N ALA A 48 -0.45 -9.97 -4.33
CA ALA A 48 0.83 -10.44 -3.81
C ALA A 48 1.87 -9.34 -3.61
N ARG A 49 1.87 -8.31 -4.47
CA ARG A 49 2.77 -7.16 -4.33
C ARG A 49 2.55 -6.36 -3.04
N GLY A 50 1.40 -6.53 -2.39
CA GLY A 50 1.15 -5.98 -1.08
C GLY A 50 2.13 -6.49 0.00
N LEU A 51 2.88 -7.58 -0.23
CA LEU A 51 4.01 -7.95 0.65
C LEU A 51 5.08 -6.83 0.73
N ALA A 52 5.20 -5.96 -0.27
CA ALA A 52 6.07 -4.79 -0.21
C ALA A 52 5.67 -3.79 0.90
N HIS A 53 4.42 -3.83 1.38
CA HIS A 53 4.00 -3.00 2.51
C HIS A 53 4.80 -3.32 3.78
N LEU A 54 5.25 -4.57 3.99
CA LEU A 54 6.15 -4.97 5.08
C LEU A 54 7.46 -4.19 5.05
N GLY A 55 8.14 -4.18 3.91
CA GLY A 55 9.39 -3.44 3.76
C GLY A 55 9.18 -1.93 3.84
N ALA A 56 8.13 -1.39 3.22
CA ALA A 56 7.84 0.04 3.27
C ALA A 56 7.55 0.51 4.70
N MET A 57 6.76 -0.24 5.46
CA MET A 57 6.47 0.08 6.87
C MET A 57 7.69 -0.07 7.78
N ARG A 58 8.59 -1.02 7.51
CA ARG A 58 9.88 -1.14 8.19
C ARG A 58 10.68 0.15 8.03
N ALA A 59 10.87 0.60 6.79
CA ALA A 59 11.59 1.84 6.50
C ALA A 59 10.90 3.09 7.08
N ILE A 60 9.56 3.16 7.06
CA ILE A 60 8.80 4.23 7.71
C ILE A 60 9.09 4.25 9.22
N GLY A 61 9.08 3.10 9.88
CA GLY A 61 9.40 2.99 11.31
C GLY A 61 10.83 3.43 11.63
N GLU A 62 11.81 2.98 10.82
CA GLU A 62 13.23 3.34 10.98
C GLU A 62 13.50 4.84 10.74
N SER A 63 12.68 5.51 9.92
CA SER A 63 12.80 6.95 9.65
C SER A 63 12.39 7.84 10.83
N GLY A 64 11.75 7.27 11.86
CA GLY A 64 11.25 8.00 13.02
C GLY A 64 9.93 8.74 12.77
N ILE A 65 9.25 8.51 11.65
CA ILE A 65 7.93 9.07 11.36
C ILE A 65 6.89 8.45 12.30
N HIS A 66 6.19 9.30 13.05
CA HIS A 66 5.10 8.85 13.92
C HIS A 66 3.83 8.56 13.10
N VAL A 67 3.51 7.28 12.93
CA VAL A 67 2.28 6.83 12.28
C VAL A 67 1.14 6.84 13.29
N GLU A 68 0.18 7.76 13.12
CA GLU A 68 -0.98 7.89 14.01
C GLU A 68 -2.16 7.02 13.58
N ARG A 69 -2.20 6.62 12.31
CA ARG A 69 -3.33 5.91 11.69
C ARG A 69 -2.86 5.17 10.46
N ILE A 70 -3.46 4.01 10.20
CA ILE A 70 -3.24 3.24 8.99
C ILE A 70 -4.59 3.06 8.26
N ILE A 71 -4.55 3.25 6.94
CA ILE A 71 -5.67 3.01 6.04
C ILE A 71 -5.25 1.90 5.07
N GLY A 72 -6.14 0.93 4.80
CA GLY A 72 -5.80 -0.20 3.94
C GLY A 72 -6.90 -0.55 2.93
N VAL A 73 -6.48 -0.96 1.74
CA VAL A 73 -7.33 -1.47 0.65
C VAL A 73 -6.83 -2.84 0.19
N SER A 74 -7.70 -3.83 0.04
CA SER A 74 -7.34 -5.16 -0.48
C SER A 74 -6.20 -5.80 0.33
N MET A 75 -5.12 -6.24 -0.31
CA MET A 75 -3.92 -6.71 0.40
C MET A 75 -3.35 -5.67 1.37
N GLY A 76 -3.47 -4.37 1.06
CA GLY A 76 -3.12 -3.29 1.97
C GLY A 76 -3.97 -3.31 3.25
N ALA A 77 -5.22 -3.75 3.20
CA ALA A 77 -6.07 -3.92 4.39
C ALA A 77 -5.58 -5.05 5.30
N LEU A 78 -5.16 -6.18 4.72
CA LEU A 78 -4.56 -7.28 5.48
C LEU A 78 -3.25 -6.85 6.14
N MET A 79 -2.36 -6.19 5.39
CA MET A 79 -1.09 -5.71 5.92
C MET A 79 -1.30 -4.64 6.99
N ALA A 80 -2.18 -3.66 6.76
CA ALA A 80 -2.56 -2.65 7.74
C ALA A 80 -3.05 -3.28 9.05
N SER A 81 -3.86 -4.34 8.94
CA SER A 81 -4.39 -5.09 10.09
C SER A 81 -3.27 -5.81 10.84
N LEU A 82 -2.35 -6.47 10.14
CA LEU A 82 -1.18 -7.11 10.77
C LEU A 82 -0.32 -6.10 11.54
N PHE A 83 -0.06 -4.91 10.96
CA PHE A 83 0.68 -3.87 11.67
C PHE A 83 -0.07 -3.32 12.87
N ALA A 84 -1.39 -3.10 12.75
CA ALA A 84 -2.21 -2.59 13.84
C ALA A 84 -2.30 -3.59 15.01
N VAL A 85 -2.31 -4.90 14.71
CA VAL A 85 -2.31 -5.97 15.72
C VAL A 85 -0.96 -6.11 16.41
N HIS A 86 0.13 -6.21 15.65
CA HIS A 86 1.44 -6.55 16.23
C HIS A 86 2.23 -5.35 16.72
N ARG A 87 1.95 -4.14 16.21
CA ARG A 87 2.69 -2.88 16.47
C ARG A 87 4.18 -2.93 16.15
N ASN A 88 4.66 -4.06 15.63
CA ASN A 88 6.03 -4.31 15.25
C ASN A 88 6.02 -4.97 13.86
N VAL A 89 6.72 -4.33 12.92
CA VAL A 89 6.84 -4.79 11.54
C VAL A 89 7.54 -6.15 11.46
N ASP A 90 8.50 -6.45 12.34
CA ASP A 90 9.18 -7.74 12.39
C ASP A 90 8.21 -8.88 12.72
N MET A 91 7.28 -8.65 13.64
CA MET A 91 6.27 -9.64 14.02
C MET A 91 5.24 -9.84 12.89
N ALA A 92 4.80 -8.75 12.25
CA ALA A 92 3.92 -8.82 11.09
C ALA A 92 4.57 -9.57 9.91
N GLU A 93 5.87 -9.35 9.69
CA GLU A 93 6.64 -10.07 8.68
C GLU A 93 6.82 -11.54 9.06
N ALA A 94 7.13 -11.84 10.32
CA ALA A 94 7.28 -13.21 10.80
C ALA A 94 5.99 -14.04 10.64
N GLU A 95 4.83 -13.48 11.00
CA GLU A 95 3.53 -14.15 10.79
C GLU A 95 3.21 -14.31 9.30
N SER A 96 3.50 -13.29 8.48
CA SER A 96 3.34 -13.38 7.02
C SER A 96 4.19 -14.52 6.44
N ARG A 97 5.46 -14.63 6.85
CA ARG A 97 6.38 -15.69 6.42
C ARG A 97 5.94 -17.06 6.92
N ARG A 98 5.48 -17.16 8.17
CA ARG A 98 4.93 -18.38 8.74
C ARG A 98 3.75 -18.90 7.92
N PHE A 99 2.84 -18.02 7.54
CA PHE A 99 1.71 -18.38 6.68
C PHE A 99 2.16 -18.79 5.29
N LEU A 100 3.03 -18.01 4.64
CA LEU A 100 3.54 -18.30 3.29
C LEU A 100 4.25 -19.66 3.20
N ASN A 101 4.95 -20.07 4.25
CA ASN A 101 5.62 -21.37 4.35
C ASN A 101 4.72 -22.50 4.87
N SER A 102 3.42 -22.26 5.04
CA SER A 102 2.48 -23.24 5.59
C SER A 102 1.85 -24.10 4.49
N PRO A 103 1.46 -25.37 4.81
CA PRO A 103 0.67 -26.19 3.90
C PRO A 103 -0.68 -25.58 3.51
N ALA A 104 -1.20 -24.62 4.29
CA ALA A 104 -2.40 -23.88 3.96
C ALA A 104 -2.16 -22.94 2.77
N CYS A 105 -1.01 -22.26 2.73
CA CYS A 105 -0.60 -21.45 1.59
C CYS A 105 -0.33 -22.31 0.35
N ASP A 106 0.29 -23.48 0.47
CA ASP A 106 0.49 -24.39 -0.68
C ASP A 106 -0.84 -24.87 -1.29
N ARG A 107 -1.85 -25.13 -0.46
CA ARG A 107 -3.20 -25.46 -0.92
C ARG A 107 -3.86 -24.27 -1.60
N LEU A 108 -3.72 -23.08 -1.01
CA LEU A 108 -4.23 -21.83 -1.56
C LEU A 108 -3.60 -21.54 -2.93
N GLN A 109 -2.27 -21.55 -3.03
CA GLN A 109 -1.56 -21.32 -4.28
C GLN A 109 -2.00 -22.31 -5.34
N ARG A 110 -2.16 -23.60 -5.02
CA ARG A 110 -2.72 -24.56 -5.98
C ARG A 110 -4.15 -24.29 -6.38
N GLN A 111 -4.98 -23.72 -5.51
CA GLN A 111 -6.36 -23.34 -5.86
C GLN A 111 -6.42 -22.03 -6.66
N VAL A 112 -5.60 -21.03 -6.33
CA VAL A 112 -5.57 -19.71 -6.97
C VAL A 112 -4.76 -19.73 -8.25
N LEU A 113 -3.54 -20.27 -8.25
CA LEU A 113 -2.75 -20.51 -9.45
C LEU A 113 -3.30 -21.67 -10.25
N GLY A 114 -3.97 -22.66 -9.65
CA GLY A 114 -4.77 -23.59 -10.43
C GLY A 114 -5.95 -22.92 -11.16
N VAL A 115 -6.33 -21.69 -10.76
CA VAL A 115 -7.33 -20.81 -11.37
C VAL A 115 -6.71 -19.68 -12.24
N ALA A 116 -5.42 -19.36 -12.11
CA ALA A 116 -4.72 -18.32 -12.89
C ALA A 116 -3.65 -18.88 -13.86
N CYS A 117 -3.20 -20.10 -13.61
CA CYS A 117 -2.07 -20.77 -14.25
C CYS A 117 -2.35 -22.26 -14.49
N ASP A 118 -2.95 -22.58 -15.64
CA ASP A 118 -2.52 -23.77 -16.39
C ASP A 118 -2.02 -23.41 -17.82
N PRO A 119 -1.03 -22.50 -17.96
CA PRO A 119 -0.09 -22.52 -19.06
C PRO A 119 1.24 -23.07 -18.52
N GLU A 120 1.41 -24.39 -18.52
CA GLU A 120 2.75 -24.97 -18.59
C GLU A 120 3.52 -24.29 -19.74
N SER A 121 4.44 -23.38 -19.37
CA SER A 121 5.64 -22.92 -20.07
C SER A 121 5.65 -23.13 -21.60
N GLU A 122 5.41 -22.04 -22.35
CA GLU A 122 5.63 -21.97 -23.80
C GLU A 122 7.08 -22.24 -24.22
N THR A 123 8.04 -22.28 -23.30
CA THR A 123 9.46 -22.39 -23.61
C THR A 123 10.01 -23.81 -23.71
N SER A 124 9.25 -24.87 -23.41
CA SER A 124 9.76 -26.25 -23.50
C SER A 124 8.65 -27.31 -23.61
N ARG A 125 8.00 -27.45 -24.77
CA ARG A 125 7.12 -28.62 -25.02
C ARG A 125 7.43 -29.30 -26.36
N PRO A 126 7.56 -30.64 -26.39
CA PRO A 126 7.58 -31.40 -27.63
C PRO A 126 6.23 -31.26 -28.34
N ARG A 127 6.29 -31.26 -29.68
CA ARG A 127 5.15 -31.18 -30.59
C ARG A 127 4.21 -32.39 -30.37
N GLY A 128 3.18 -32.28 -29.52
CA GLY A 128 2.20 -33.39 -29.37
C GLY A 128 1.27 -33.49 -28.15
N ASN A 129 1.22 -32.55 -27.20
CA ASN A 129 0.48 -32.79 -25.94
C ASN A 129 -1.05 -32.48 -26.03
N ARG A 130 -1.83 -33.37 -26.66
CA ARG A 130 -3.31 -33.26 -26.79
C ARG A 130 -4.03 -33.29 -25.43
N ARG A 131 -3.52 -34.03 -24.43
CA ARG A 131 -4.10 -34.12 -23.08
C ARG A 131 -4.07 -32.79 -22.34
N GLY A 132 -2.97 -32.04 -22.45
CA GLY A 132 -2.85 -30.70 -21.85
C GLY A 132 -3.83 -29.69 -22.47
N LYS A 133 -4.05 -29.75 -23.79
CA LYS A 133 -5.02 -28.88 -24.48
C LYS A 133 -6.46 -29.17 -24.05
N LEU A 134 -6.83 -30.45 -23.93
CA LEU A 134 -8.16 -30.85 -23.46
C LEU A 134 -8.39 -30.44 -22.00
N ARG A 135 -7.37 -30.61 -21.13
CA ARG A 135 -7.41 -30.16 -19.73
C ARG A 135 -7.66 -28.66 -19.64
N ASN A 136 -6.90 -27.86 -20.39
CA ASN A 136 -7.06 -26.41 -20.42
C ASN A 136 -8.44 -25.99 -20.96
N PHE A 137 -8.92 -26.62 -22.03
CA PHE A 137 -10.27 -26.37 -22.55
C PHE A 137 -11.36 -26.65 -21.51
N MET A 138 -11.33 -27.84 -20.89
CA MET A 138 -12.29 -28.23 -19.84
C MET A 138 -12.25 -27.28 -18.65
N TRP A 139 -11.07 -26.76 -18.32
CA TRP A 139 -10.87 -25.81 -17.24
C TRP A 139 -11.45 -24.43 -17.57
N VAL A 140 -11.20 -23.90 -18.77
CA VAL A 140 -11.79 -22.61 -19.21
C VAL A 140 -13.31 -22.72 -19.21
N GLN A 141 -13.85 -23.85 -19.67
CA GLN A 141 -15.28 -24.13 -19.61
C GLN A 141 -15.80 -24.15 -18.16
N THR A 142 -15.04 -24.72 -17.23
CA THR A 142 -15.39 -24.73 -15.80
C THR A 142 -15.39 -23.32 -15.21
N LEU A 143 -14.40 -22.49 -15.55
CA LEU A 143 -14.32 -21.09 -15.11
C LEU A 143 -15.52 -20.28 -15.61
N LEU A 144 -15.84 -20.39 -16.91
CA LEU A 144 -16.99 -19.73 -17.54
C LEU A 144 -18.31 -20.20 -16.94
N PHE A 145 -18.47 -21.51 -16.70
CA PHE A 145 -19.67 -22.06 -16.06
C PHE A 145 -19.84 -21.55 -14.63
N ARG A 146 -18.76 -21.48 -13.85
CA ARG A 146 -18.79 -20.92 -12.49
C ARG A 146 -19.14 -19.43 -12.53
N ALA A 147 -18.49 -18.65 -13.38
CA ALA A 147 -18.79 -17.23 -13.54
C ALA A 147 -20.25 -16.97 -13.96
N ALA A 148 -20.84 -17.86 -14.75
CA ALA A 148 -22.24 -17.73 -15.20
C ALA A 148 -23.29 -18.19 -14.17
N ARG A 149 -22.94 -19.06 -13.22
CA ARG A 149 -23.92 -19.71 -12.31
C ARG A 149 -23.65 -19.51 -10.83
N GLN A 150 -22.50 -18.98 -10.46
CA GLN A 150 -22.06 -18.80 -9.09
C GLN A 150 -21.71 -17.32 -8.88
N PRO A 151 -21.88 -16.79 -7.65
CA PRO A 151 -21.51 -15.41 -7.35
C PRO A 151 -19.99 -15.16 -7.45
N SER A 152 -19.17 -16.22 -7.43
CA SER A 152 -17.72 -16.11 -7.49
C SER A 152 -17.04 -17.38 -8.03
N ILE A 153 -15.82 -17.22 -8.53
CA ILE A 153 -14.99 -18.33 -8.99
C ILE A 153 -14.46 -19.15 -7.80
N LEU A 154 -13.92 -18.49 -6.78
CA LEU A 154 -13.40 -19.12 -5.56
C LEU A 154 -14.41 -19.03 -4.41
N PRO A 155 -14.50 -20.06 -3.56
CA PRO A 155 -15.38 -20.03 -2.40
C PRO A 155 -14.82 -19.12 -1.30
N ASP A 156 -15.71 -18.50 -0.54
CA ASP A 156 -15.41 -17.62 0.61
C ASP A 156 -14.51 -18.28 1.68
N SER A 157 -14.59 -19.61 1.81
CA SER A 157 -13.77 -20.38 2.75
C SER A 157 -12.26 -20.24 2.52
N VAL A 158 -11.85 -19.96 1.27
CA VAL A 158 -10.45 -19.75 0.91
C VAL A 158 -9.93 -18.48 1.55
N LEU A 159 -10.67 -17.37 1.41
CA LEU A 159 -10.29 -16.09 1.98
C LEU A 159 -10.39 -16.11 3.51
N ARG A 160 -11.44 -16.73 4.06
CA ARG A 160 -11.54 -16.96 5.52
C ARG A 160 -10.34 -17.70 6.08
N CYS A 161 -9.90 -18.77 5.42
CA CYS A 161 -8.73 -19.53 5.86
C CYS A 161 -7.47 -18.64 5.97
N ILE A 162 -7.22 -17.76 5.00
CA ILE A 162 -6.09 -16.82 5.03
C ILE A 162 -6.22 -15.89 6.25
N ILE A 163 -7.38 -15.26 6.39
CA ILE A 163 -7.65 -14.27 7.44
C ILE A 163 -7.58 -14.89 8.83
N ASP A 164 -8.19 -16.06 9.03
CA ASP A 164 -8.24 -16.74 10.32
C ASP A 164 -6.86 -17.23 10.80
N ASN A 165 -5.93 -17.52 9.87
CA ASN A 165 -4.56 -17.90 10.19
C ASN A 165 -3.65 -16.70 10.50
N LEU A 166 -3.94 -15.52 9.93
CA LEU A 166 -3.08 -14.34 10.03
C LEU A 166 -3.54 -13.34 11.09
N LEU A 167 -4.84 -13.23 11.34
CA LEU A 167 -5.40 -12.19 12.19
C LEU A 167 -6.13 -12.78 13.39
N PRO A 168 -6.03 -12.18 14.59
CA PRO A 168 -6.85 -12.58 15.73
C PRO A 168 -8.33 -12.19 15.52
N ASP A 169 -9.21 -12.79 16.32
CA ASP A 169 -10.63 -12.41 16.35
C ASP A 169 -10.84 -11.31 17.39
N VAL A 170 -10.73 -10.05 16.95
CA VAL A 170 -10.80 -8.84 17.79
C VAL A 170 -11.59 -7.74 17.07
N GLY A 171 -12.09 -6.76 17.83
CA GLY A 171 -12.67 -5.55 17.27
C GLY A 171 -11.60 -4.61 16.71
N ILE A 172 -11.92 -3.85 15.66
CA ILE A 172 -11.02 -2.80 15.13
C ILE A 172 -10.80 -1.72 16.18
N GLU A 173 -11.84 -1.39 16.94
CA GLU A 173 -11.83 -0.41 18.03
C GLU A 173 -10.92 -0.80 19.20
N ASP A 174 -10.57 -2.07 19.34
CA ASP A 174 -9.69 -2.58 20.40
C ASP A 174 -8.20 -2.42 20.04
N LEU A 175 -7.90 -2.06 18.78
CA LEU A 175 -6.54 -1.87 18.30
C LEU A 175 -5.98 -0.53 18.77
N SER A 176 -4.75 -0.54 19.26
CA SER A 176 -4.08 0.69 19.73
C SER A 176 -3.76 1.68 18.62
N THR A 177 -3.67 1.21 17.38
CA THR A 177 -3.41 2.05 16.20
C THR A 177 -4.71 2.21 15.45
N PRO A 178 -5.27 3.43 15.34
CA PRO A 178 -6.45 3.71 14.54
C PRO A 178 -6.34 3.11 13.12
N LEU A 179 -7.28 2.22 12.80
CA LEU A 179 -7.28 1.45 11.57
C LEU A 179 -8.57 1.70 10.78
N HIS A 180 -8.42 1.93 9.48
CA HIS A 180 -9.55 2.13 8.56
C HIS A 180 -9.37 1.25 7.33
N LEU A 181 -10.30 0.32 7.13
CA LEU A 181 -10.27 -0.60 5.99
C LEU A 181 -11.33 -0.18 4.99
N LEU A 182 -10.97 -0.10 3.72
CA LEU A 182 -11.85 0.46 2.69
C LEU A 182 -12.42 -0.64 1.81
N ALA A 183 -13.71 -0.55 1.53
CA ALA A 183 -14.45 -1.47 0.68
C ALA A 183 -15.41 -0.70 -0.22
N VAL A 184 -16.09 -1.40 -1.11
CA VAL A 184 -17.18 -0.87 -1.93
C VAL A 184 -18.44 -1.68 -1.70
N ASP A 185 -19.58 -1.02 -1.57
CA ASP A 185 -20.87 -1.68 -1.70
C ASP A 185 -21.17 -1.92 -3.18
N VAL A 186 -21.19 -3.19 -3.60
CA VAL A 186 -21.35 -3.56 -5.01
C VAL A 186 -22.75 -3.26 -5.55
N GLN A 187 -23.73 -3.02 -4.67
CA GLN A 187 -25.09 -2.68 -5.09
C GLN A 187 -25.23 -1.20 -5.43
N THR A 188 -24.59 -0.33 -4.64
CA THR A 188 -24.74 1.13 -4.74
C THR A 188 -23.53 1.83 -5.39
N GLY A 189 -22.39 1.15 -5.43
CA GLY A 189 -21.10 1.76 -5.79
C GLY A 189 -20.52 2.66 -4.69
N GLN A 190 -21.14 2.74 -3.52
CA GLN A 190 -20.67 3.59 -2.44
C GLN A 190 -19.37 3.05 -1.85
N ARG A 191 -18.36 3.92 -1.72
CA ARG A 191 -17.11 3.62 -1.01
C ARG A 191 -17.38 3.65 0.50
N VAL A 192 -17.01 2.58 1.19
CA VAL A 192 -17.30 2.37 2.61
C VAL A 192 -16.00 2.30 3.40
N CYS A 193 -15.96 3.03 4.52
CA CYS A 193 -14.87 2.98 5.49
C CYS A 193 -15.29 2.11 6.69
N LEU A 194 -14.53 1.05 6.95
CA LEU A 194 -14.73 0.10 8.03
C LEU A 194 -13.69 0.38 9.13
N SER A 195 -14.13 1.03 10.21
CA SER A 195 -13.27 1.40 11.35
C SER A 195 -13.74 0.82 12.69
N ARG A 196 -14.79 0.01 12.68
CA ARG A 196 -15.39 -0.64 13.87
C ARG A 196 -15.98 -2.02 13.53
N GLY A 197 -16.09 -2.88 14.54
CA GLY A 197 -16.58 -4.24 14.45
C GLY A 197 -15.45 -5.26 14.23
N SER A 198 -15.81 -6.48 13.80
CA SER A 198 -14.82 -7.56 13.61
C SER A 198 -13.73 -7.18 12.60
N LEU A 199 -12.47 -7.25 13.04
CA LEU A 199 -11.30 -7.04 12.19
C LEU A 199 -11.28 -8.01 11.02
N ARG A 200 -11.54 -9.29 11.29
CA ARG A 200 -11.54 -10.36 10.27
C ARG A 200 -12.61 -10.12 9.22
N GLU A 201 -13.82 -9.73 9.62
CA GLU A 201 -14.90 -9.40 8.69
C GLU A 201 -14.54 -8.20 7.82
N ALA A 202 -14.00 -7.13 8.40
CA ALA A 202 -13.65 -5.93 7.65
C ALA A 202 -12.51 -6.16 6.64
N VAL A 203 -11.49 -6.96 7.00
CA VAL A 203 -10.47 -7.40 6.06
C VAL A 203 -11.08 -8.26 4.96
N ARG A 204 -12.02 -9.15 5.29
CA ARG A 204 -12.73 -9.97 4.31
C ARG A 204 -13.52 -9.11 3.32
N CYS A 205 -14.24 -8.08 3.78
CA CYS A 205 -14.92 -7.12 2.92
C CYS A 205 -13.95 -6.45 1.94
N SER A 206 -12.81 -5.97 2.44
CA SER A 206 -11.81 -5.26 1.64
C SER A 206 -11.03 -6.17 0.68
N MET A 207 -10.91 -7.47 0.96
CA MET A 207 -10.18 -8.44 0.12
C MET A 207 -11.07 -9.29 -0.81
N SER A 208 -12.39 -9.13 -0.75
CA SER A 208 -13.32 -9.92 -1.56
C SER A 208 -13.40 -9.35 -2.98
N ILE A 209 -12.39 -9.67 -3.81
CA ILE A 209 -12.31 -9.23 -5.20
C ILE A 209 -13.58 -9.63 -5.97
N PRO A 210 -14.34 -8.67 -6.55
CA PRO A 210 -15.56 -8.97 -7.30
C PRO A 210 -15.35 -10.03 -8.38
N GLY A 211 -16.22 -11.04 -8.41
CA GLY A 211 -16.15 -12.17 -9.33
C GLY A 211 -15.12 -13.27 -8.97
N VAL A 212 -14.08 -12.94 -8.18
CA VAL A 212 -13.12 -13.93 -7.67
C VAL A 212 -13.61 -14.51 -6.35
N PHE A 213 -14.00 -13.67 -5.41
CA PHE A 213 -14.59 -14.05 -4.12
C PHE A 213 -16.00 -13.46 -4.01
N PRO A 214 -16.90 -14.09 -3.25
CA PRO A 214 -18.25 -13.56 -3.09
C PRO A 214 -18.21 -12.32 -2.19
N ALA A 215 -19.07 -11.35 -2.46
CA ALA A 215 -19.22 -10.17 -1.60
C ALA A 215 -19.67 -10.57 -0.18
N VAL A 216 -19.25 -9.80 0.80
CA VAL A 216 -19.57 -10.01 2.22
C VAL A 216 -20.83 -9.23 2.57
N ASN A 217 -21.86 -9.94 3.04
CA ASN A 217 -23.10 -9.30 3.49
C ASN A 217 -22.86 -8.68 4.88
N ARG A 218 -23.07 -7.36 5.01
CA ARG A 218 -23.02 -6.64 6.28
C ARG A 218 -24.26 -5.77 6.41
N GLY A 219 -25.25 -6.25 7.18
CA GLY A 219 -26.59 -5.65 7.21
C GLY A 219 -27.25 -5.74 5.83
N THR A 220 -27.64 -4.61 5.27
CA THR A 220 -28.23 -4.51 3.92
C THR A 220 -27.18 -4.35 2.80
N ALA A 221 -25.92 -4.07 3.13
CA ALA A 221 -24.88 -3.81 2.15
C ALA A 221 -24.18 -5.11 1.72
N GLN A 222 -23.69 -5.14 0.48
CA GLN A 222 -22.84 -6.22 -0.05
C GLN A 222 -21.45 -5.66 -0.34
N LEU A 223 -20.51 -5.91 0.56
CA LEU A 223 -19.20 -5.29 0.52
C LEU A 223 -18.18 -6.16 -0.21
N ALA A 224 -17.39 -5.52 -1.06
CA ALA A 224 -16.33 -6.16 -1.83
C ALA A 224 -15.07 -5.27 -1.89
N ASP A 225 -14.02 -5.84 -2.49
CA ASP A 225 -12.74 -5.15 -2.69
C ASP A 225 -12.92 -3.91 -3.57
N LEU A 226 -12.51 -2.75 -3.04
CA LEU A 226 -12.51 -1.47 -3.75
C LEU A 226 -11.34 -1.35 -4.75
N GLY A 227 -10.25 -2.08 -4.53
CA GLY A 227 -8.98 -1.89 -5.23
C GLY A 227 -8.97 -2.28 -6.70
N VAL A 228 -10.02 -2.94 -7.18
CA VAL A 228 -10.24 -3.18 -8.63
C VAL A 228 -10.73 -1.93 -9.38
N TYR A 229 -11.15 -0.91 -8.64
CA TYR A 229 -11.67 0.37 -9.13
C TYR A 229 -10.82 1.54 -8.62
N ASP A 230 -10.51 1.56 -7.32
CA ASP A 230 -9.75 2.63 -6.66
C ASP A 230 -8.80 2.01 -5.62
N ALA A 231 -7.58 1.69 -6.05
CA ALA A 231 -6.61 1.00 -5.21
C ALA A 231 -5.92 1.89 -4.17
N VAL A 232 -6.00 3.21 -4.31
CA VAL A 232 -5.33 4.20 -3.45
C VAL A 232 -6.24 5.42 -3.24
N PRO A 233 -7.42 5.27 -2.59
CA PRO A 233 -8.44 6.30 -2.45
C PRO A 233 -8.00 7.44 -1.52
N CYS A 234 -7.12 8.32 -2.01
CA CYS A 234 -6.49 9.40 -1.27
C CYS A 234 -7.50 10.47 -0.87
N ASP A 235 -8.53 10.72 -1.68
CA ASP A 235 -9.63 11.61 -1.35
C ASP A 235 -10.37 11.14 -0.08
N LEU A 236 -10.69 9.85 0.02
CA LEU A 236 -11.31 9.27 1.21
C LEU A 236 -10.35 9.27 2.40
N ALA A 237 -9.07 9.01 2.18
CA ALA A 237 -8.05 9.14 3.22
C ALA A 237 -8.00 10.57 3.78
N ARG A 238 -8.07 11.61 2.93
CA ARG A 238 -8.14 13.01 3.37
C ARG A 238 -9.43 13.33 4.12
N GLN A 239 -10.57 12.76 3.73
CA GLN A 239 -11.82 12.89 4.48
C GLN A 239 -11.70 12.26 5.88
N ILE A 240 -11.05 11.10 6.01
CA ILE A 240 -10.81 10.45 7.30
C ILE A 240 -9.88 11.30 8.19
N ILE A 241 -8.87 11.92 7.59
CA ILE A 241 -7.97 12.84 8.29
C ILE A 241 -8.74 14.08 8.77
N SER A 242 -9.58 14.68 7.92
CA SER A 242 -10.30 15.92 8.27
C SER A 242 -11.43 15.73 9.28
N GLN A 243 -12.18 14.62 9.22
CA GLN A 243 -13.28 14.33 10.16
C GLN A 243 -12.80 14.16 11.61
N ASN A 244 -11.58 13.66 11.81
CA ASN A 244 -11.00 13.50 13.15
C ASN A 244 -10.33 14.78 13.69
N GLY A 245 -10.18 15.82 12.86
CA GLY A 245 -9.57 17.11 13.23
C GLY A 245 -10.54 18.15 13.78
N ALA A 246 -11.84 17.85 13.88
CA ALA A 246 -12.88 18.81 14.26
C ALA A 246 -12.99 19.12 15.77
N GLY A 247 -12.11 18.54 16.62
CA GLY A 247 -12.11 18.76 18.07
C GLY A 247 -10.90 19.54 18.62
N ASP A 248 -9.81 19.66 17.85
CA ASP A 248 -8.60 20.38 18.23
C ASP A 248 -7.98 20.96 16.94
N GLY A 249 -8.14 22.26 16.74
CA GLY A 249 -8.03 22.95 15.44
C GLY A 249 -6.63 23.02 14.80
N SER A 250 -5.76 22.02 14.95
CA SER A 250 -4.37 22.13 14.51
C SER A 250 -3.66 20.84 14.06
N LYS A 251 -4.30 19.67 13.89
CA LYS A 251 -3.58 18.48 13.40
C LYS A 251 -4.04 17.99 12.04
N THR A 252 -3.48 18.60 10.99
CA THR A 252 -3.44 18.02 9.65
C THR A 252 -2.31 16.99 9.59
N SER A 253 -2.67 15.71 9.49
CA SER A 253 -1.70 14.62 9.36
C SER A 253 -1.22 14.50 7.93
N ARG A 254 0.06 14.17 7.74
CA ARG A 254 0.59 13.90 6.40
C ARG A 254 0.01 12.60 5.86
N LEU A 255 -0.36 12.59 4.58
CA LEU A 255 -0.78 11.39 3.87
C LEU A 255 0.41 10.78 3.13
N ILE A 256 0.94 9.68 3.68
CA ILE A 256 1.94 8.84 3.03
C ILE A 256 1.23 7.68 2.36
N VAL A 257 1.45 7.47 1.06
CA VAL A 257 0.80 6.41 0.29
C VAL A 257 1.84 5.40 -0.17
N VAL A 258 1.62 4.13 0.14
CA VAL A 258 2.40 3.02 -0.43
C VAL A 258 1.62 2.43 -1.59
N ASP A 259 2.05 2.76 -2.80
CA ASP A 259 1.42 2.37 -4.06
C ASP A 259 2.11 1.14 -4.65
N VAL A 260 1.45 -0.03 -4.51
CA VAL A 260 1.93 -1.33 -5.02
C VAL A 260 1.32 -1.68 -6.39
N GLY A 261 0.73 -0.69 -7.07
CA GLY A 261 0.15 -0.81 -8.41
C GLY A 261 1.18 -1.17 -9.48
N ARG A 262 0.71 -1.46 -10.70
CA ARG A 262 1.60 -1.64 -11.85
C ARG A 262 2.18 -0.31 -12.29
N SER A 263 3.49 -0.27 -12.51
CA SER A 263 4.08 0.63 -13.49
C SER A 263 3.99 -0.05 -14.85
N THR A 264 3.05 0.33 -15.71
CA THR A 264 2.83 -0.29 -17.01
C THR A 264 3.99 0.00 -17.95
N SER A 265 4.72 -1.03 -18.40
CA SER A 265 5.77 -0.90 -19.43
C SER A 265 5.45 -1.62 -20.75
N SER A 266 4.31 -2.33 -20.83
CA SER A 266 3.94 -3.10 -22.02
C SER A 266 2.48 -2.84 -22.40
N PHE A 267 2.25 -2.64 -23.69
CA PHE A 267 0.94 -2.47 -24.31
C PHE A 267 0.54 -3.81 -24.95
N PRO A 268 -0.13 -4.71 -24.22
CA PRO A 268 -0.53 -5.99 -24.79
C PRO A 268 -1.61 -5.76 -25.87
N ASN A 269 -1.46 -6.43 -27.01
CA ASN A 269 -2.53 -6.50 -28.02
C ASN A 269 -3.72 -7.25 -27.43
N CYS A 270 -4.90 -6.63 -27.46
CA CYS A 270 -6.15 -7.28 -27.03
C CYS A 270 -6.65 -8.19 -28.15
N ARG A 271 -6.51 -9.52 -28.00
CA ARG A 271 -6.90 -10.53 -29.00
C ARG A 271 -8.30 -11.08 -28.76
N THR A 272 -8.80 -10.99 -27.53
CA THR A 272 -10.11 -11.52 -27.14
C THR A 272 -10.97 -10.44 -26.49
N ALA A 273 -12.30 -10.62 -26.50
CA ALA A 273 -13.22 -9.68 -25.86
C ALA A 273 -12.94 -9.53 -24.35
N ILE A 274 -12.58 -10.62 -23.67
CA ILE A 274 -12.24 -10.62 -22.24
C ILE A 274 -10.96 -9.81 -22.02
N GLU A 275 -9.93 -9.99 -22.84
CA GLU A 275 -8.70 -9.19 -22.77
C GLU A 275 -8.99 -7.70 -22.97
N SER A 276 -9.86 -7.34 -23.91
CA SER A 276 -10.26 -5.95 -24.14
C SER A 276 -10.95 -5.33 -22.91
N VAL A 277 -11.88 -6.06 -22.28
CA VAL A 277 -12.59 -5.59 -21.08
C VAL A 277 -11.63 -5.44 -19.90
N LEU A 278 -10.78 -6.44 -19.65
CA LEU A 278 -9.79 -6.38 -18.57
C LEU A 278 -8.77 -5.26 -18.80
N ARG A 279 -8.35 -5.03 -20.05
CA ARG A 279 -7.45 -3.93 -20.40
C ARG A 279 -8.10 -2.57 -20.20
N PHE A 280 -9.37 -2.42 -20.57
CA PHE A 280 -10.12 -1.19 -20.32
C PHE A 280 -10.24 -0.91 -18.82
N GLN A 281 -10.54 -1.93 -18.00
CA GLN A 281 -10.59 -1.80 -16.55
C GLN A 281 -9.22 -1.40 -15.97
N GLU A 282 -8.11 -2.01 -16.42
CA GLU A 282 -6.75 -1.64 -16.00
C GLU A 282 -6.43 -0.17 -16.33
N LEU A 283 -6.82 0.31 -17.52
CA LEU A 283 -6.63 1.71 -17.92
C LEU A 283 -7.48 2.68 -17.09
N ALA A 284 -8.73 2.32 -16.80
CA ALA A 284 -9.62 3.13 -15.98
C ALA A 284 -9.09 3.23 -14.53
N GLU A 285 -8.66 2.10 -13.95
CA GLU A 285 -8.05 2.06 -12.63
C GLU A 285 -6.74 2.87 -12.60
N GLN A 286 -5.90 2.78 -13.63
CA GLN A 286 -4.66 3.56 -13.71
C GLN A 286 -4.94 5.07 -13.74
N GLN A 287 -5.95 5.53 -14.50
CA GLN A 287 -6.34 6.93 -14.50
C GLN A 287 -6.88 7.38 -13.13
N MET A 288 -7.70 6.54 -12.48
CA MET A 288 -8.18 6.80 -11.12
C MET A 288 -7.02 6.90 -10.13
N ARG A 289 -6.06 5.97 -10.20
CA ARG A 289 -4.86 5.95 -9.37
C ARG A 289 -4.05 7.23 -9.52
N ASP A 290 -3.78 7.67 -10.75
CA ASP A 290 -3.02 8.90 -11.00
C ASP A 290 -3.74 10.15 -10.46
N PHE A 291 -5.07 10.21 -10.61
CA PHE A 291 -5.90 11.26 -10.01
C PHE A 291 -5.81 11.27 -8.49
N GLN A 292 -5.94 10.11 -7.85
CA GLN A 292 -5.90 10.00 -6.40
C GLN A 292 -4.55 10.39 -5.81
N LEU A 293 -3.46 9.90 -6.40
CA LEU A 293 -2.10 10.14 -5.89
C LEU A 293 -1.69 11.62 -5.92
N ALA A 294 -2.36 12.47 -6.71
CA ALA A 294 -2.15 13.91 -6.68
C ALA A 294 -2.48 14.54 -5.30
N SER A 295 -3.28 13.85 -4.47
CA SER A 295 -3.64 14.30 -3.12
C SER A 295 -2.71 13.78 -2.02
N ALA A 296 -1.71 12.96 -2.36
CA ALA A 296 -0.73 12.43 -1.41
C ALA A 296 0.38 13.44 -1.10
N ASP A 297 0.83 13.50 0.15
CA ASP A 297 2.00 14.30 0.53
C ASP A 297 3.32 13.59 0.17
N LEU A 298 3.30 12.25 0.26
CA LEU A 298 4.41 11.40 -0.11
C LEU A 298 3.90 10.10 -0.75
N VAL A 299 4.52 9.70 -1.85
CA VAL A 299 4.22 8.43 -2.53
C VAL A 299 5.46 7.54 -2.53
N ILE A 300 5.33 6.38 -1.90
CA ILE A 300 6.31 5.29 -1.95
C ILE A 300 5.82 4.30 -3.01
N ARG A 301 6.59 4.13 -4.08
CA ARG A 301 6.23 3.26 -5.21
C ARG A 301 7.30 2.20 -5.42
N PRO A 302 7.13 0.98 -4.88
CA PRO A 302 8.05 -0.13 -5.08
C PRO A 302 8.08 -0.59 -6.54
N GLN A 303 9.20 -1.20 -6.96
CA GLN A 303 9.39 -1.69 -8.33
C GLN A 303 9.35 -3.22 -8.38
N PHE A 304 8.48 -3.78 -9.21
CA PHE A 304 8.21 -5.22 -9.24
C PHE A 304 8.67 -5.94 -10.52
N GLY A 305 9.23 -5.22 -11.49
CA GLY A 305 9.56 -5.78 -12.81
C GLY A 305 8.36 -6.47 -13.45
N SER A 306 8.55 -7.70 -13.92
CA SER A 306 7.51 -8.54 -14.55
C SER A 306 6.69 -9.37 -13.56
N THR A 307 6.87 -9.23 -12.24
CA THR A 307 6.21 -10.07 -11.24
C THR A 307 4.68 -9.87 -11.28
N PRO A 308 3.89 -10.92 -11.53
CA PRO A 308 2.43 -10.82 -11.54
C PRO A 308 1.87 -10.49 -10.16
N TRP A 309 0.69 -9.86 -10.12
CA TRP A 309 0.02 -9.48 -8.86
C TRP A 309 -0.51 -10.70 -8.09
N PHE A 310 -0.60 -11.88 -8.69
CA PHE A 310 -1.08 -13.11 -8.06
C PHE A 310 0.07 -14.06 -7.66
N ASP A 311 1.32 -13.67 -7.89
CA ASP A 311 2.49 -14.51 -7.64
C ASP A 311 3.10 -14.24 -6.26
N PHE A 312 2.90 -15.17 -5.32
CA PHE A 312 3.42 -15.12 -3.96
C PHE A 312 4.73 -15.92 -3.78
N SER A 313 5.33 -16.42 -4.86
CA SER A 313 6.51 -17.28 -4.79
C SER A 313 7.82 -16.57 -4.42
N LEU A 314 7.86 -15.24 -4.54
CA LEU A 314 9.06 -14.42 -4.33
C LEU A 314 8.87 -13.38 -3.20
N PRO A 315 8.55 -13.79 -1.95
CA PRO A 315 8.21 -12.86 -0.89
C PRO A 315 9.37 -11.94 -0.51
N ASP A 316 10.60 -12.44 -0.42
CA ASP A 316 11.78 -11.65 -0.05
C ASP A 316 12.01 -10.48 -1.00
N ARG A 317 11.89 -10.74 -2.31
CA ARG A 317 12.05 -9.72 -3.33
C ARG A 317 10.98 -8.64 -3.24
N LEU A 318 9.74 -9.02 -2.92
CA LEU A 318 8.62 -8.08 -2.79
C LEU A 318 8.80 -7.20 -1.56
N ILE A 319 9.16 -7.78 -0.41
CA ILE A 319 9.44 -7.07 0.84
C ILE A 319 10.60 -6.10 0.63
N GLU A 320 11.72 -6.57 0.08
CA GLU A 320 12.91 -5.74 -0.17
C GLU A 320 12.62 -4.57 -1.10
N SER A 321 11.84 -4.79 -2.16
CA SER A 321 11.43 -3.72 -3.07
C SER A 321 10.69 -2.59 -2.34
N GLY A 322 9.83 -2.95 -1.37
CA GLY A 322 9.15 -1.98 -0.53
C GLY A 322 10.09 -1.17 0.37
N TYR A 323 11.04 -1.87 1.00
CA TYR A 323 12.04 -1.25 1.88
C TYR A 323 12.95 -0.29 1.13
N SER A 324 13.52 -0.75 0.02
CA SER A 324 14.36 0.03 -0.88
C SER A 324 13.65 1.28 -1.39
N ALA A 325 12.40 1.16 -1.87
CA ALA A 325 11.65 2.30 -2.40
C ALA A 325 11.31 3.35 -1.34
N ALA A 326 11.00 2.92 -0.11
CA ALA A 326 10.74 3.83 1.00
C ALA A 326 12.01 4.57 1.42
N THR A 327 13.12 3.84 1.59
CA THR A 327 14.43 4.39 1.95
C THR A 327 14.90 5.43 0.93
N ASP A 328 14.79 5.12 -0.37
CA ASP A 328 15.09 6.07 -1.45
C ASP A 328 14.23 7.34 -1.39
N CYS A 329 12.95 7.18 -1.01
CA CYS A 329 12.02 8.29 -0.89
C CYS A 329 12.44 9.22 0.26
N PHE A 330 12.78 8.66 1.43
CA PHE A 330 13.26 9.43 2.58
C PHE A 330 14.63 10.08 2.34
N ALA A 331 15.56 9.41 1.65
CA ALA A 331 16.85 10.00 1.27
C ALA A 331 16.68 11.22 0.33
N LYS A 332 15.71 11.18 -0.58
CA LYS A 332 15.37 12.32 -1.46
C LYS A 332 14.78 13.48 -0.69
N ILE A 333 13.98 13.20 0.34
CA ILE A 333 13.43 14.23 1.22
C ILE A 333 14.57 14.91 2.00
N ASP A 334 15.42 14.13 2.66
CA ASP A 334 16.54 14.66 3.46
C ASP A 334 17.55 15.46 2.61
N SER A 335 17.77 15.06 1.35
CA SER A 335 18.66 15.79 0.43
C SER A 335 18.05 17.07 -0.15
N ARG A 336 16.72 17.14 -0.37
CA ARG A 336 16.05 18.41 -0.73
C ARG A 336 16.18 19.44 0.40
N PHE A 337 16.12 18.99 1.65
CA PHE A 337 16.35 19.84 2.81
C PHE A 337 17.83 20.22 3.06
N SER A 338 18.79 19.49 2.49
CA SER A 338 20.21 19.87 2.54
C SER A 338 20.65 20.76 1.35
N CYS A 339 20.00 20.63 0.19
CA CYS A 339 20.37 21.33 -1.05
C CYS A 339 19.72 22.73 -1.20
N ALA A 340 18.64 23.03 -0.47
CA ALA A 340 18.05 24.39 -0.40
C ALA A 340 18.95 25.48 0.23
N ARG A 341 20.24 25.17 0.46
CA ARG A 341 21.24 25.98 1.17
C ARG A 341 22.45 26.38 0.33
N LYS A 342 22.32 26.53 -1.00
CA LYS A 342 23.32 27.31 -1.74
C LYS A 342 22.88 28.77 -1.78
N PRO A 343 23.56 29.70 -1.09
CA PRO A 343 23.28 31.12 -1.25
C PRO A 343 23.51 31.48 -2.72
N LYS A 344 22.51 32.09 -3.37
CA LYS A 344 22.73 32.78 -4.63
C LYS A 344 23.86 33.77 -4.38
N ARG A 345 25.04 33.52 -4.94
CA ARG A 345 26.07 34.55 -5.08
C ARG A 345 25.46 35.63 -5.96
N VAL A 346 25.10 36.75 -5.33
CA VAL A 346 24.91 38.01 -6.02
C VAL A 346 26.27 38.33 -6.64
N VAL A 347 26.32 38.37 -7.96
CA VAL A 347 27.39 39.03 -8.73
C VAL A 347 26.88 40.41 -9.07
#